data_AF-A0A271J1U1-F1
#
_entry.id   AF-A0A271J1U1-F1
#
_cell.length_a   1.000
_cell.length_b   1.000
_cell.length_c   1.000
_cell.angle_alpha   90.00
_cell.angle_beta   90.00
_cell.angle_gamma   90.00
#
_symmetry.space_group_name_H-M   'P 1'
#
loop_
_entity.id
_entity.type
_entity.pdbx_description
1 polymer ?
#
loop_
_entity_poly.entity_id
_entity_poly.type
_entity_poly.pdbx_seq_one_letter_code
_entity_poly.pdbx_strand_id
1 'polypeptide(L)'
;MPRLIKRYGSRKLYDTTDSRYVSLEEVAGFVRSGERVEVVENKTGQDVTAAVLTQIISEEGRNGRGLLSPGFLHDLLRVGERALKAGEKAVESGLTQARRGVDDLTTKAVDRIRPGGLVGEVRDEMDRLRARLDGLERSLSELDDDTKTSDQ
;
A
#
# COMPACT_ATOMS: atom_id res chain seq x y z
N MET A 1 -5.28 -25.32 -0.91
CA MET A 1 -5.91 -25.01 0.41
C MET A 1 -5.03 -25.60 1.50
N PRO A 2 -4.97 -25.02 2.71
CA PRO A 2 -4.21 -25.62 3.80
C PRO A 2 -4.85 -26.96 4.24
N ARG A 3 -4.01 -27.90 4.67
CA ARG A 3 -4.43 -29.16 5.28
C ARG A 3 -4.90 -28.88 6.70
N LEU A 4 -6.19 -29.09 6.95
CA LEU A 4 -6.83 -28.75 8.21
C LEU A 4 -6.67 -29.88 9.24
N ILE A 5 -6.05 -29.55 10.36
CA ILE A 5 -5.86 -30.42 11.51
C ILE A 5 -6.70 -29.88 12.68
N LYS A 6 -7.55 -30.73 13.26
CA LYS A 6 -8.32 -30.42 14.46
C LYS A 6 -7.58 -30.89 15.70
N ARG A 7 -7.39 -29.99 16.67
CA ARG A 7 -6.76 -30.31 17.96
C ARG A 7 -7.82 -30.64 19.02
N TYR A 8 -7.71 -31.83 19.61
CA TYR A 8 -8.56 -32.32 20.69
C TYR A 8 -7.75 -32.41 22.00
N GLY A 9 -7.27 -31.27 22.48
CA GLY A 9 -6.39 -31.17 23.66
C GLY A 9 -4.91 -31.31 23.32
N SER A 10 -4.07 -31.63 24.31
CA SER A 10 -2.61 -31.50 24.19
C SER A 10 -1.94 -32.50 23.26
N ARG A 11 -2.46 -33.73 23.13
CA ARG A 11 -1.81 -34.83 22.40
C ARG A 11 -2.57 -35.36 21.18
N LYS A 12 -3.84 -34.97 21.00
CA LYS A 12 -4.69 -35.52 19.93
C LYS A 12 -4.83 -34.52 18.80
N LEU A 13 -4.31 -34.87 17.63
CA LEU A 13 -4.45 -34.13 16.39
C LEU A 13 -5.19 -35.01 15.39
N TYR A 14 -6.23 -34.48 14.77
CA TYR A 14 -7.05 -35.18 13.80
C TYR A 14 -6.97 -34.49 12.45
N ASP A 15 -6.55 -35.23 11.46
CA ASP A 15 -6.44 -34.78 10.09
C ASP A 15 -7.77 -34.94 9.36
N THR A 16 -8.31 -33.83 8.88
CA THR A 16 -9.59 -33.85 8.14
C THR A 16 -9.45 -34.31 6.70
N THR A 17 -8.25 -34.26 6.12
CA THR A 17 -7.98 -34.71 4.74
C THR A 17 -7.93 -36.24 4.69
N ASP A 18 -7.15 -36.86 5.56
CA ASP A 18 -7.03 -38.33 5.65
C ASP A 18 -8.03 -38.96 6.62
N SER A 19 -8.83 -38.14 7.30
CA SER A 19 -9.85 -38.58 8.27
C SER A 19 -9.29 -39.48 9.39
N ARG A 20 -8.10 -39.17 9.90
CA ARG A 20 -7.40 -40.00 10.89
C ARG A 20 -6.65 -39.17 11.93
N TYR A 21 -6.35 -39.79 13.07
CA TYR A 21 -5.43 -39.19 14.03
C TYR A 21 -3.99 -39.21 13.49
N VAL A 22 -3.28 -38.13 13.74
CA VAL A 22 -1.89 -37.91 13.34
C VAL A 22 -1.05 -37.49 14.55
N SER A 23 0.22 -37.85 14.53
CA SER A 23 1.23 -37.40 15.49
C SER A 23 1.81 -36.04 15.09
N LEU A 24 2.51 -35.38 16.02
CA LEU A 24 3.27 -34.17 15.72
C LEU A 24 4.37 -34.43 14.67
N GLU A 25 4.96 -35.63 14.67
CA GLU A 25 5.98 -36.04 13.69
C GLU A 25 5.42 -36.15 12.27
N GLU A 26 4.20 -36.67 12.13
CA GLU A 26 3.50 -36.70 10.84
C GLU A 26 3.13 -35.29 10.36
N VAL A 27 2.64 -34.43 11.26
CA VAL A 27 2.36 -33.02 10.94
C VAL A 27 3.64 -32.30 10.49
N ALA A 28 4.75 -32.54 11.16
CA ALA A 28 6.06 -32.04 10.75
C ALA A 28 6.46 -32.56 9.37
N GLY A 29 6.13 -33.83 9.08
CA GLY A 29 6.30 -34.45 7.76
C GLY A 29 5.55 -33.71 6.65
N PHE A 30 4.27 -33.36 6.88
CA PHE A 30 3.48 -32.56 5.93
C PHE A 30 4.11 -31.18 5.68
N VAL A 31 4.57 -30.49 6.73
CA VAL A 31 5.22 -29.18 6.54
C VAL A 31 6.52 -29.33 5.74
N ARG A 32 7.31 -30.38 6.00
CA ARG A 32 8.54 -30.68 5.25
C ARG A 32 8.30 -31.07 3.79
N SER A 33 7.16 -31.67 3.46
CA SER A 33 6.77 -31.94 2.07
C SER A 33 6.33 -30.68 1.32
N GLY A 34 6.29 -29.53 2.00
CA GLY A 34 5.85 -28.25 1.44
C GLY A 34 4.35 -28.01 1.56
N GLU A 35 3.61 -28.87 2.27
CA GLU A 35 2.19 -28.66 2.55
C GLU A 35 2.00 -27.55 3.59
N ARG A 36 1.03 -26.67 3.34
CA ARG A 36 0.58 -25.71 4.35
C ARG A 36 -0.39 -26.40 5.30
N VAL A 37 -0.09 -26.37 6.59
CA VAL A 37 -0.95 -26.91 7.65
C VAL A 37 -1.64 -25.77 8.37
N GLU A 38 -2.92 -25.96 8.67
CA GLU A 38 -3.71 -25.11 9.56
C GLU A 38 -4.23 -25.95 10.72
N VAL A 39 -4.04 -25.49 11.95
CA VAL A 39 -4.46 -26.22 13.15
C VAL A 39 -5.48 -25.41 13.93
N VAL A 40 -6.67 -25.98 14.09
CA VAL A 40 -7.78 -25.34 14.80
C VAL A 40 -8.14 -26.14 16.05
N GLU A 41 -8.31 -25.46 17.18
CA GLU A 41 -8.76 -26.10 18.41
C GLU A 41 -10.24 -26.48 18.33
N ASN A 42 -10.56 -27.75 18.54
CA ASN A 42 -11.91 -28.26 18.29
C ASN A 42 -12.98 -27.66 19.23
N LYS A 43 -12.61 -27.29 20.46
CA LYS A 43 -13.57 -26.75 21.43
C LYS A 43 -13.90 -25.28 21.19
N THR A 44 -12.87 -24.49 20.85
CA THR A 44 -12.95 -23.03 20.81
C THR A 44 -13.01 -22.50 19.39
N GLY A 45 -12.61 -23.29 18.39
CA GLY A 45 -12.44 -22.84 17.01
C GLY A 45 -11.23 -21.92 16.81
N GLN A 46 -10.38 -21.75 17.83
CA GLN A 46 -9.21 -20.88 17.73
C GLN A 46 -8.14 -21.48 16.82
N ASP A 47 -7.53 -20.61 16.01
CA ASP A 47 -6.30 -20.93 15.29
C ASP A 47 -5.16 -21.09 16.30
N VAL A 48 -4.65 -22.32 16.38
CA VAL A 48 -3.53 -22.71 17.24
C VAL A 48 -2.34 -23.19 16.42
N THR A 49 -2.30 -22.86 15.13
CA THR A 49 -1.26 -23.28 14.17
C THR A 49 0.13 -22.91 14.68
N ALA A 50 0.33 -21.64 15.06
CA ALA A 50 1.63 -21.16 15.55
C ALA A 50 2.09 -21.91 16.81
N ALA A 51 1.17 -22.19 17.74
CA ALA A 51 1.48 -22.91 18.97
C ALA A 51 1.91 -24.36 18.69
N VAL A 52 1.21 -25.05 17.78
CA VAL A 52 1.52 -26.44 17.41
C VAL A 52 2.84 -26.53 16.62
N LEU A 53 3.08 -25.63 15.66
CA LEU A 53 4.34 -25.58 14.93
C LEU A 53 5.53 -25.28 15.85
N THR A 54 5.36 -24.38 16.83
CA THR A 54 6.38 -24.11 17.84
C THR A 54 6.66 -25.33 18.70
N GLN A 55 5.61 -26.08 19.09
CA GLN A 55 5.77 -27.34 19.82
C GLN A 55 6.57 -28.37 19.01
N ILE A 56 6.27 -28.52 17.72
CA ILE A 56 7.02 -29.42 16.81
C ILE A 56 8.51 -29.06 16.81
N ILE A 57 8.84 -27.78 16.56
CA ILE A 57 10.22 -27.28 16.54
C ILE A 57 10.93 -27.56 17.87
N SER A 58 10.24 -27.34 18.99
CA SER A 58 10.80 -27.58 20.33
C SER A 58 11.09 -29.06 20.59
N GLU A 59 10.19 -29.97 20.20
CA GLU A 59 10.37 -31.41 20.37
C GLU A 59 11.50 -31.96 19.50
N GLU A 60 11.65 -31.47 18.26
CA GLU A 60 12.76 -31.86 17.38
C GLU A 60 14.12 -31.46 17.95
N GLY A 61 14.23 -30.26 18.53
CA GLY A 61 15.45 -29.81 19.20
C GLY A 61 15.84 -30.71 20.39
N ARG A 62 14.86 -31.18 21.17
CA ARG A 62 15.09 -32.09 22.31
C ARG A 62 15.54 -33.49 21.90
N ASN A 63 15.00 -33.98 20.78
CA ASN A 63 15.32 -35.32 20.27
C ASN A 63 16.65 -35.36 19.49
N GLY A 64 17.38 -34.24 19.40
CA GLY A 64 18.63 -34.14 18.63
C GLY A 64 18.43 -34.30 17.12
N ARG A 65 17.18 -34.22 16.63
CA ARG A 65 16.81 -34.46 15.23
C ARG A 65 16.81 -33.19 14.36
N GLY A 66 17.34 -32.07 14.85
CA GLY A 66 17.24 -30.78 14.16
C GLY A 66 18.54 -29.99 14.11
N LEU A 67 18.69 -29.24 13.00
CA LEU A 67 19.69 -28.16 12.80
C LEU A 67 19.50 -26.95 13.74
N LEU A 68 18.71 -27.10 14.81
CA LEU A 68 18.33 -26.05 15.76
C LEU A 68 19.44 -25.79 16.78
N SER A 69 20.65 -25.56 16.27
CA SER A 69 21.73 -25.04 17.10
C SER A 69 21.32 -23.69 17.71
N PRO A 70 21.84 -23.32 18.90
CA PRO A 70 21.59 -22.00 19.46
C PRO A 70 21.91 -20.86 18.48
N GLY A 71 22.98 -21.01 17.69
CA GLY A 71 23.35 -20.06 16.64
C GLY A 71 22.27 -19.87 15.58
N PHE A 72 21.70 -20.97 15.07
CA PHE A 72 20.61 -20.91 14.10
C PHE A 72 19.35 -20.24 14.68
N LEU A 73 19.02 -20.50 15.95
CA LEU A 73 17.88 -19.85 16.61
C LEU A 73 18.11 -18.34 16.79
N HIS A 74 19.32 -17.92 17.16
CA HIS A 74 19.70 -16.50 17.19
C HIS A 74 19.55 -15.85 15.81
N ASP A 75 20.01 -16.52 14.76
CA ASP A 75 19.90 -16.02 13.39
C ASP A 75 18.44 -15.93 12.93
N LEU A 76 17.62 -16.93 13.24
CA LEU A 76 16.19 -16.92 12.92
C LEU A 76 15.46 -15.74 13.59
N LEU A 77 15.73 -15.48 14.87
CA LEU A 77 15.17 -14.32 15.58
C LEU A 77 15.61 -13.00 14.95
N ARG A 78 16.90 -12.90 14.59
CA ARG A 78 17.47 -11.69 13.97
C ARG A 78 16.91 -11.43 12.58
N VAL A 79 16.69 -12.49 11.79
CA VAL A 79 16.10 -12.39 10.44
C VAL A 79 14.64 -11.94 10.54
N GLY A 80 13.85 -12.50 11.46
CA GLY A 80 12.47 -12.08 11.69
C GLY A 80 12.35 -10.60 12.03
N GLU A 81 13.19 -10.12 12.95
CA GLU A 81 13.22 -8.70 13.34
C GLU A 81 13.66 -7.79 12.17
N ARG A 82 14.66 -8.20 11.40
CA ARG A 82 15.12 -7.44 10.23
C ARG A 82 14.05 -7.34 9.15
N ALA A 83 13.33 -8.42 8.88
CA ALA A 83 12.26 -8.44 7.88
C ALA A 83 11.11 -7.51 8.26
N LEU A 84 10.69 -7.53 9.54
CA LEU A 84 9.68 -6.62 10.07
C LEU A 84 10.11 -5.15 9.96
N LYS A 85 11.31 -4.82 10.44
CA LYS A 85 11.86 -3.45 10.36
C LYS A 85 12.02 -2.95 8.93
N ALA A 86 12.40 -3.83 8.00
CA ALA A 86 12.49 -3.48 6.58
C ALA A 86 11.10 -3.17 5.99
N GLY A 87 10.08 -3.93 6.37
CA GLY A 87 8.69 -3.66 6.00
C GLY A 87 8.18 -2.32 6.54
N GLU A 88 8.39 -2.05 7.83
CA GLU A 88 8.03 -0.77 8.45
C GLU A 88 8.67 0.43 7.74
N LYS A 89 9.99 0.33 7.49
CA LYS A 89 10.74 1.38 6.78
C LYS A 89 10.26 1.58 5.36
N ALA A 90 9.87 0.52 4.66
CA ALA A 90 9.32 0.61 3.31
C ALA A 90 7.96 1.33 3.30
N VAL A 91 7.09 1.04 4.27
CA VAL A 91 5.79 1.71 4.44
C VAL A 91 5.97 3.19 4.78
N GLU A 92 6.86 3.51 5.72
CA GLU A 92 7.14 4.90 6.11
C GLU A 92 7.70 5.73 4.96
N SER A 93 8.63 5.13 4.19
CA SER A 93 9.21 5.76 3.01
C SER A 93 8.15 6.00 1.93
N GLY A 94 7.28 5.00 1.69
CA GLY A 94 6.17 5.12 0.74
C GLY A 94 5.15 6.19 1.14
N LEU A 95 4.77 6.26 2.42
CA LEU A 95 3.86 7.27 2.94
C LEU A 95 4.46 8.68 2.84
N THR A 96 5.75 8.82 3.15
CA THR A 96 6.47 10.08 3.04
C THR A 96 6.53 10.56 1.58
N GLN A 97 6.78 9.66 0.64
CA GLN A 97 6.82 9.98 -0.79
C GLN A 97 5.44 10.34 -1.34
N ALA A 98 4.38 9.64 -0.89
CA ALA A 98 3.00 9.98 -1.24
C ALA A 98 2.58 11.37 -0.73
N ARG A 99 2.92 11.71 0.53
CA ARG A 99 2.66 13.05 1.09
C ARG A 99 3.33 14.14 0.27
N ARG A 100 4.61 13.98 -0.05
CA ARG A 100 5.34 14.94 -0.90
C ARG A 100 4.74 15.08 -2.29
N GLY A 101 4.25 13.98 -2.88
CA GLY A 101 3.57 14.01 -4.17
C GLY A 101 2.26 14.81 -4.12
N VAL A 102 1.47 14.65 -3.05
CA VAL A 102 0.26 15.45 -2.82
C VAL A 102 0.61 16.92 -2.60
N ASP A 103 1.63 17.21 -1.80
CA ASP A 103 2.09 18.58 -1.52
C ASP A 103 2.59 19.30 -2.80
N ASP A 104 3.25 18.57 -3.70
CA ASP A 104 3.69 19.12 -4.99
C ASP A 104 2.50 19.44 -5.92
N LEU A 105 1.48 18.58 -5.95
CA LEU A 105 0.26 18.81 -6.72
C LEU A 105 -0.57 19.96 -6.17
N THR A 106 -0.72 20.06 -4.85
CA THR A 106 -1.42 21.18 -4.21
C THR A 106 -0.67 22.48 -4.45
N THR A 107 0.66 22.49 -4.32
CA THR A 107 1.50 23.68 -4.60
C THR A 107 1.35 24.13 -6.05
N LYS A 108 1.45 23.22 -7.02
CA LYS A 108 1.27 23.52 -8.45
C LYS A 108 -0.14 24.01 -8.79
N ALA A 109 -1.17 23.50 -8.11
CA ALA A 109 -2.55 23.96 -8.28
C ALA A 109 -2.76 25.37 -7.69
N VAL A 110 -2.19 25.63 -6.52
CA VAL A 110 -2.25 26.94 -5.85
C VAL A 110 -1.53 28.01 -6.69
N ASP A 111 -0.34 27.72 -7.22
CA ASP A 111 0.37 28.67 -8.08
C ASP A 111 -0.38 28.99 -9.37
N ARG A 112 -1.19 28.06 -9.89
CA ARG A 112 -2.03 28.30 -11.06
C ARG A 112 -3.21 29.23 -10.78
N ILE A 113 -3.69 29.28 -9.54
CA ILE A 113 -4.86 30.08 -9.11
C ILE A 113 -4.41 31.43 -8.52
N ARG A 114 -3.13 31.62 -8.20
CA ARG A 114 -2.59 32.86 -7.64
C ARG A 114 -2.76 34.03 -8.63
N PRO A 115 -3.18 35.23 -8.18
CA PRO A 115 -3.26 36.41 -9.03
C PRO A 115 -1.86 36.77 -9.56
N GLY A 116 -1.70 36.73 -10.88
CA GLY A 116 -0.42 36.83 -11.59
C GLY A 116 -0.02 35.56 -12.37
N GLY A 117 -0.74 34.43 -12.22
CA GLY A 117 -0.61 33.26 -13.10
C GLY A 117 -1.38 33.40 -14.41
N LEU A 118 -1.57 32.29 -15.15
CA LEU A 118 -2.30 32.22 -16.44
C LEU A 118 -3.62 33.03 -16.49
N VAL A 119 -4.38 33.07 -15.39
CA VAL A 119 -5.63 33.86 -15.31
C VAL A 119 -5.37 35.37 -15.25
N GLY A 120 -4.29 35.79 -14.60
CA GLY A 120 -3.83 37.18 -14.60
C GLY A 120 -3.36 37.60 -15.99
N GLU A 121 -2.56 36.76 -16.66
CA GLU A 121 -2.09 37.03 -18.04
C GLU A 121 -3.26 37.16 -19.03
N VAL A 122 -4.23 36.23 -18.99
CA VAL A 122 -5.42 36.30 -19.84
C VAL A 122 -6.24 37.56 -19.53
N ARG A 123 -6.36 37.95 -18.26
CA ARG A 123 -7.09 39.17 -17.88
C ARG A 123 -6.42 40.44 -18.41
N ASP A 124 -5.10 40.54 -18.26
CA ASP A 124 -4.33 41.69 -18.75
C ASP A 124 -4.39 41.79 -20.29
N GLU A 125 -4.40 40.65 -20.98
CA GLU A 125 -4.56 40.62 -22.44
C GLU A 125 -5.97 41.00 -22.89
N MET A 126 -7.00 40.58 -22.16
CA MET A 126 -8.39 41.00 -22.41
C MET A 126 -8.56 42.51 -22.21
N ASP A 127 -7.93 43.09 -21.20
CA ASP A 127 -8.01 44.53 -20.96
C ASP A 127 -7.28 45.32 -22.05
N ARG A 128 -6.16 44.81 -22.57
CA ARG A 128 -5.50 45.38 -23.76
C ARG A 128 -6.35 45.29 -25.03
N LEU A 129 -7.00 44.15 -25.26
CA LEU A 129 -7.85 43.96 -26.44
C LEU A 129 -9.06 44.91 -26.41
N ARG A 130 -9.68 45.10 -25.24
CA ARG A 130 -10.75 46.07 -25.05
C ARG A 130 -10.30 47.49 -25.35
N ALA A 131 -9.16 47.91 -24.80
CA ALA A 131 -8.62 49.24 -25.08
C ALA A 131 -8.34 49.49 -26.57
N ARG A 132 -7.95 48.45 -27.32
CA ARG A 132 -7.78 48.50 -28.78
C ARG A 132 -9.11 48.60 -29.53
N LEU A 133 -10.12 47.84 -29.11
CA LEU A 133 -11.45 47.92 -29.70
C LEU A 133 -12.07 49.31 -29.51
N ASP A 134 -11.96 49.87 -28.30
CA ASP A 134 -12.43 51.24 -28.03
C ASP A 134 -11.73 52.27 -28.94
N GLY A 135 -10.45 52.08 -29.22
CA GLY A 135 -9.70 52.95 -30.14
C GLY A 135 -10.14 52.81 -31.60
N LEU A 136 -10.44 51.59 -32.04
CA LEU A 136 -10.96 51.31 -33.38
C LEU A 136 -12.37 51.83 -33.56
N GLU A 137 -13.24 51.69 -32.56
CA GLU A 137 -14.60 52.24 -32.58
C GLU A 137 -14.60 53.76 -32.70
N ARG A 138 -13.71 54.46 -31.97
CA ARG A 138 -13.54 55.91 -32.13
C ARG A 138 -13.07 56.30 -33.53
N SER A 139 -12.10 55.58 -34.07
CA SER A 139 -11.58 55.84 -35.42
C SER A 139 -12.63 55.57 -36.51
N LEU A 140 -13.48 54.56 -36.33
CA LEU A 140 -14.61 54.27 -37.21
C LEU A 140 -15.72 55.32 -37.11
N SER A 141 -16.00 55.84 -35.91
CA SER A 141 -17.00 56.90 -35.74
C SER A 141 -16.57 58.22 -36.38
N GLU A 142 -15.28 58.55 -36.35
CA GLU A 142 -14.73 59.75 -37.02
C GLU A 142 -14.84 59.66 -38.54
N LEU A 143 -14.66 58.45 -39.12
CA LEU A 143 -14.80 58.22 -40.56
C LEU A 143 -16.26 58.24 -41.04
N ASP A 144 -17.22 57.79 -40.23
CA ASP A 144 -18.65 57.80 -40.59
C ASP A 144 -19.24 59.23 -40.58
N ASP A 145 -18.74 60.11 -39.71
CA ASP A 145 -19.12 61.54 -39.68
C ASP A 145 -18.54 62.34 -40.87
N ASP A 146 -17.34 62.01 -41.34
CA ASP A 146 -16.76 62.61 -42.55
C ASP A 146 -17.53 62.21 -43.82
N THR A 147 -18.06 60.98 -43.89
CA THR A 147 -18.87 60.55 -45.04
C THR A 147 -20.27 61.17 -45.08
N LYS A 148 -20.86 61.54 -43.93
CA LYS A 148 -22.18 62.23 -43.88
C LYS A 148 -22.10 63.72 -44.24
N THR A 149 -20.93 64.33 -44.16
CA THR A 149 -20.72 65.75 -44.51
C THR A 149 -20.52 65.95 -46.01
N SER A 150 -20.32 64.86 -46.78
CA SER A 150 -20.05 64.92 -48.22
C SER A 150 -21.27 64.70 -49.14
N ASP A 151 -22.48 64.50 -48.60
CA ASP A 151 -23.71 64.27 -49.40
C ASP A 151 -24.80 65.34 -49.17
N GLN A 152 -24.40 66.60 -48.90
CA GLN A 152 -25.30 67.75 -48.80
C GLN A 152 -24.84 68.93 -49.67
#